data_AF-A0A645G3A3-F1
#
_entry.id   AF-A0A645G3A3-F1
#
_cell.length_a   1.000
_cell.length_b   1.000
_cell.length_c   1.000
_cell.angle_alpha   90.00
_cell.angle_beta   90.00
_cell.angle_gamma   90.00
#
_symmetry.space_group_name_H-M   'P 1'
#
loop_
_entity.id
_entity.type
_entity.pdbx_description
1 polymer ?
#
loop_
_entity_poly.entity_id
_entity_poly.type
_entity_poly.pdbx_seq_one_letter_code
_entity_poly.pdbx_strand_id
1 'polypeptide(L)'
;MCHTIKFGGDGLKILIDADGCPVVDLTVETAKDFGLECVIFFDTSHVFENDYARTVMVSKGTDSVDFALVNEIGKNDIAVTQDYGLAAMCLAKGALPINQDGRVYTEKNIGSLLEMRHVSKKIRRAGGRTKGPKKREPYQSENFAKSLRNLIELQLRKEFLKNE
;
A
#
# COMPACT_ATOMS: atom_id res chain seq x y z
N MET A 1 -7.65 1.50 26.28
CA MET A 1 -6.26 1.08 26.56
C MET A 1 -5.74 0.44 25.28
N CYS A 2 -4.89 1.15 24.54
CA CYS A 2 -4.26 0.63 23.31
C CYS A 2 -3.27 -0.47 23.72
N HIS A 3 -3.55 -1.72 23.35
CA HIS A 3 -2.59 -2.80 23.53
C HIS A 3 -1.47 -2.62 22.51
N THR A 4 -0.28 -2.22 22.96
CA THR A 4 0.89 -2.15 22.08
C THR A 4 1.35 -3.57 21.76
N ILE A 5 1.01 -4.07 20.56
CA ILE A 5 1.60 -5.29 20.03
C ILE A 5 3.07 -4.99 19.73
N LYS A 6 3.99 -5.74 20.36
CA LYS A 6 5.42 -5.65 20.04
C LYS A 6 5.72 -6.56 18.86
N PHE A 7 5.92 -5.97 17.69
CA PHE A 7 6.48 -6.66 16.53
C PHE A 7 8.01 -6.67 16.63
N GLY A 8 8.67 -7.78 16.27
CA GLY A 8 10.12 -7.84 16.18
C GLY A 8 10.62 -6.97 15.03
N GLY A 9 11.65 -6.13 15.27
CA GLY A 9 12.02 -5.01 14.39
C GLY A 9 12.56 -5.35 12.99
N ASP A 10 12.81 -6.63 12.68
CA ASP A 10 13.48 -7.05 11.44
C ASP A 10 12.58 -7.89 10.50
N GLY A 11 11.28 -8.00 10.79
CA GLY A 11 10.33 -8.78 9.99
C GLY A 11 9.66 -7.98 8.87
N LEU A 12 9.12 -8.68 7.87
CA LEU A 12 8.25 -8.14 6.82
C LEU A 12 7.13 -7.26 7.39
N LYS A 13 7.00 -6.02 6.91
CA LYS A 13 5.92 -5.09 7.31
C LYS A 13 4.97 -4.78 6.16
N ILE A 14 3.76 -4.35 6.52
CA ILE A 14 2.76 -3.85 5.58
C ILE A 14 2.43 -2.38 5.89
N LEU A 15 2.77 -1.48 4.96
CA LEU A 15 2.53 -0.05 5.07
C LEU A 15 1.38 0.34 4.14
N ILE A 16 0.39 1.06 4.67
CA ILE A 16 -0.84 1.41 3.96
C ILE A 16 -0.89 2.92 3.77
N ASP A 17 -0.97 3.35 2.51
CA ASP A 17 -1.44 4.69 2.15
C ASP A 17 -2.97 4.68 2.23
N ALA A 18 -3.52 5.32 3.27
CA ALA A 18 -4.94 5.22 3.58
C ALA A 18 -5.82 6.23 2.81
N ASP A 19 -5.22 7.17 2.05
CA ASP A 19 -6.01 8.18 1.33
C ASP A 19 -6.89 7.52 0.26
N GLY A 20 -8.21 7.57 0.48
CA GLY A 20 -9.21 6.94 -0.36
C GLY A 20 -9.05 5.42 -0.54
N CYS A 21 -8.29 4.74 0.34
CA CYS A 21 -8.00 3.31 0.23
C CYS A 21 -9.17 2.46 0.74
N PRO A 22 -9.87 1.70 -0.14
CA PRO A 22 -11.07 0.96 0.27
C PRO A 22 -10.77 -0.42 0.88
N VAL A 23 -9.48 -0.73 1.12
CA VAL A 23 -9.03 -2.06 1.59
C VAL A 23 -8.20 -1.98 2.87
N VAL A 24 -8.25 -0.86 3.61
CA VAL A 24 -7.50 -0.69 4.87
C VAL A 24 -7.81 -1.83 5.84
N ASP A 25 -9.09 -2.02 6.20
CA ASP A 25 -9.49 -3.04 7.18
C ASP A 25 -9.11 -4.45 6.74
N LEU A 26 -9.32 -4.77 5.46
CA LEU A 26 -8.96 -6.07 4.88
C LEU A 26 -7.44 -6.31 4.88
N THR A 27 -6.65 -5.26 4.71
CA THR A 27 -5.19 -5.33 4.82
C THR A 27 -4.77 -5.58 6.26
N VAL A 28 -5.38 -4.87 7.22
CA VAL A 28 -5.11 -5.05 8.65
C VAL A 28 -5.46 -6.47 9.12
N GLU A 29 -6.64 -6.97 8.72
CA GLU A 29 -7.06 -8.34 9.03
C GLU A 29 -6.08 -9.37 8.46
N THR A 30 -5.67 -9.18 7.20
CA THR A 30 -4.67 -10.07 6.57
C THR A 30 -3.32 -9.97 7.28
N ALA A 31 -2.86 -8.79 7.66
CA ALA A 31 -1.61 -8.62 8.41
C ALA A 31 -1.67 -9.36 9.77
N LYS A 32 -2.82 -9.28 10.44
CA LYS A 32 -3.09 -9.95 11.71
C LYS A 32 -3.06 -11.47 11.58
N ASP A 33 -3.63 -12.04 10.51
CA ASP A 33 -3.58 -13.48 10.26
C ASP A 33 -2.14 -14.01 10.13
N PHE A 34 -1.23 -13.20 9.60
CA PHE A 34 0.18 -13.55 9.44
C PHE A 34 1.09 -13.04 10.58
N GLY A 35 0.54 -12.32 11.56
CA GLY A 35 1.30 -11.73 12.67
C GLY A 35 2.32 -10.66 12.23
N LEU A 36 2.08 -9.98 11.11
CA LEU A 36 2.96 -8.94 10.56
C LEU A 36 2.64 -7.56 11.13
N GLU A 37 3.66 -6.72 11.29
CA GLU A 37 3.44 -5.31 11.61
C GLU A 37 2.67 -4.64 10.47
N CYS A 38 1.63 -3.88 10.84
CA CYS A 38 0.84 -3.11 9.91
C CYS A 38 0.83 -1.64 10.33
N VAL A 39 1.07 -0.75 9.38
CA VAL A 39 1.20 0.69 9.62
C VAL A 39 0.30 1.45 8.66
N ILE A 40 -0.62 2.27 9.19
CA ILE A 40 -1.57 3.06 8.43
C ILE A 40 -1.10 4.51 8.41
N PHE A 41 -0.82 5.06 7.21
CA PHE A 41 -0.44 6.45 7.01
C PHE A 41 -1.63 7.25 6.47
N PHE A 42 -1.92 8.39 7.09
CA PHE A 42 -3.03 9.27 6.70
C PHE A 42 -2.76 10.73 7.12
N ASP A 43 -3.41 11.67 6.45
CA ASP A 43 -3.42 13.07 6.86
C ASP A 43 -4.53 13.37 7.87
N THR A 44 -4.59 14.59 8.39
CA THR A 44 -5.54 15.00 9.44
C THR A 44 -7.02 14.95 9.03
N SER A 45 -7.37 14.52 7.82
CA SER A 45 -8.76 14.48 7.34
C SER A 45 -9.59 13.34 7.95
N HIS A 46 -8.95 12.26 8.40
CA HIS A 46 -9.63 11.09 8.98
C HIS A 46 -8.80 10.52 10.12
N VAL A 47 -9.36 10.43 11.34
CA VAL A 47 -8.69 9.71 12.43
C VAL A 47 -8.98 8.22 12.24
N PHE A 48 -7.94 7.44 11.98
CA PHE A 48 -8.01 5.99 12.05
C PHE A 48 -7.67 5.54 13.47
N GLU A 49 -8.58 4.82 14.10
CA GLU A 49 -8.30 4.05 15.32
C GLU A 49 -8.32 2.57 14.96
N ASN A 50 -7.25 1.85 15.30
CA ASN A 50 -7.15 0.42 15.04
C ASN A 50 -6.43 -0.28 16.20
N ASP A 51 -6.98 -1.40 16.66
CA ASP A 51 -6.44 -2.15 17.80
C ASP A 51 -5.23 -3.03 17.46
N TYR A 52 -4.92 -3.20 16.17
CA TYR A 52 -3.82 -4.01 15.68
C TYR A 52 -2.74 -3.19 14.97
N ALA A 53 -3.16 -2.32 14.05
CA ALA A 53 -2.24 -1.55 13.22
C ALA A 53 -1.77 -0.26 13.92
N ARG A 54 -0.49 0.06 13.76
CA ARG A 54 0.04 1.37 14.16
C ARG A 54 -0.47 2.43 13.21
N THR A 55 -0.83 3.60 13.75
CA THR A 55 -1.31 4.73 12.97
C THR A 55 -0.27 5.85 12.96
N VAL A 56 0.00 6.39 11.77
CA VAL A 56 0.92 7.51 11.55
C VAL A 56 0.14 8.64 10.88
N MET A 57 -0.22 9.63 11.71
CA MET A 57 -0.87 10.85 11.23
C MET A 57 0.20 11.86 10.82
N VAL A 58 0.10 12.39 9.60
CA VAL A 58 0.96 13.47 9.10
C VAL A 58 0.19 14.78 9.01
N SER A 59 0.92 15.90 9.09
CA SER A 59 0.34 17.22 8.86
C SER A 59 -0.15 17.33 7.43
N LYS A 60 -1.32 17.97 7.23
CA LYS A 60 -1.88 18.19 5.90
C LYS A 60 -0.90 18.98 5.03
N GLY A 61 -0.39 18.33 3.99
CA GLY A 61 0.56 18.90 3.04
C GLY A 61 0.66 18.02 1.81
N THR A 62 1.03 18.62 0.68
CA THR A 62 1.21 17.90 -0.59
C THR A 62 2.23 16.77 -0.39
N ASP A 63 1.84 15.56 -0.75
CA ASP A 63 2.65 14.33 -0.71
C ASP A 63 3.25 13.98 0.67
N SER A 64 2.72 14.57 1.75
CA SER A 64 3.21 14.35 3.12
C SER A 64 3.09 12.88 3.57
N VAL A 65 2.00 12.22 3.21
CA VAL A 65 1.74 10.79 3.46
C VAL A 65 2.77 9.94 2.69
N ASP A 66 2.92 10.21 1.40
CA ASP A 66 3.87 9.53 0.51
C ASP A 66 5.29 9.59 1.08
N PHE A 67 5.76 10.77 1.50
CA PHE A 67 7.11 10.92 2.07
C PHE A 67 7.27 10.17 3.39
N ALA A 68 6.29 10.24 4.29
CA ALA A 68 6.36 9.51 5.55
C ALA A 68 6.43 8.00 5.32
N LEU A 69 5.60 7.48 4.41
CA LEU A 69 5.59 6.06 4.06
C LEU A 69 6.92 5.63 3.43
N VAL A 70 7.44 6.37 2.45
CA VAL A 70 8.72 6.05 1.76
C VAL A 70 9.93 6.15 2.70
N ASN A 71 9.87 7.01 3.71
CA ASN A 71 10.94 7.13 4.71
C ASN A 71 10.97 5.92 5.66
N GLU A 72 9.82 5.32 5.96
CA GLU A 72 9.72 4.18 6.86
C GLU A 72 9.84 2.82 6.15
N ILE A 73 9.50 2.76 4.87
CA ILE A 73 9.47 1.52 4.12
C ILE A 73 10.87 0.95 3.91
N GLY A 74 11.03 -0.33 4.27
CA GLY A 74 12.23 -1.11 4.08
C GLY A 74 12.20 -1.97 2.82
N LYS A 75 13.34 -2.60 2.56
CA LYS A 75 13.45 -3.60 1.49
C LYS A 75 12.55 -4.79 1.82
N ASN A 76 11.83 -5.27 0.81
CA ASN A 76 10.84 -6.36 0.87
C ASN A 76 9.53 -6.05 1.61
N ASP A 77 9.40 -4.91 2.28
CA ASP A 77 8.12 -4.49 2.85
C ASP A 77 7.04 -4.38 1.76
N ILE A 78 5.78 -4.52 2.15
CA ILE A 78 4.64 -4.38 1.23
C ILE A 78 4.03 -2.99 1.42
N ALA A 79 3.82 -2.27 0.32
CA ALA A 79 3.08 -1.01 0.33
C ALA A 79 1.72 -1.18 -0.33
N VAL A 80 0.63 -0.81 0.35
CA VAL A 80 -0.70 -0.76 -0.26
C VAL A 80 -0.99 0.67 -0.70
N THR A 81 -1.06 0.93 -2.01
CA THR A 81 -1.32 2.27 -2.57
C THR A 81 -1.92 2.23 -3.97
N GLN A 82 -2.71 3.24 -4.31
CA GLN A 82 -3.23 3.48 -5.66
C GLN A 82 -2.40 4.50 -6.44
N ASP A 83 -1.49 5.22 -5.78
CA ASP A 83 -0.67 6.22 -6.44
C ASP A 83 0.55 5.56 -7.12
N TYR A 84 0.63 5.71 -8.44
CA TYR A 84 1.73 5.14 -9.23
C TYR A 84 3.07 5.82 -8.92
N GLY A 85 3.08 7.08 -8.51
CA GLY A 85 4.29 7.77 -8.05
C GLY A 85 4.79 7.18 -6.74
N LEU A 86 3.90 7.02 -5.75
CA LEU A 86 4.25 6.35 -4.49
C LEU A 86 4.70 4.91 -4.71
N ALA A 87 4.00 4.14 -5.53
CA ALA A 87 4.39 2.79 -5.89
C ALA A 87 5.80 2.73 -6.53
N ALA A 88 6.14 3.69 -7.40
CA ALA A 88 7.47 3.78 -7.99
C ALA A 88 8.56 4.10 -6.94
N MET A 89 8.27 4.99 -5.98
CA MET A 89 9.20 5.28 -4.88
C MET A 89 9.42 4.07 -3.98
N CYS A 90 8.38 3.31 -3.67
CA CYS A 90 8.48 2.06 -2.91
C CYS A 90 9.32 1.00 -3.65
N LEU A 91 9.11 0.83 -4.97
CA LEU A 91 9.94 -0.06 -5.79
C LEU A 91 11.43 0.31 -5.74
N ALA A 92 11.75 1.62 -5.81
CA ALA A 92 13.12 2.11 -5.72
C ALA A 92 13.79 1.79 -4.36
N LYS A 93 13.02 1.62 -3.29
CA LYS A 93 13.49 1.16 -1.96
C LYS A 93 13.64 -0.37 -1.86
N GLY A 94 13.25 -1.10 -2.91
CA GLY A 94 13.21 -2.56 -2.93
C GLY A 94 11.98 -3.14 -2.21
N ALA A 95 10.94 -2.35 -2.00
CA ALA A 95 9.66 -2.78 -1.46
C ALA A 95 8.75 -3.38 -2.56
N LEU A 96 7.60 -3.90 -2.16
CA LEU A 96 6.63 -4.60 -3.00
C LEU A 96 5.27 -3.89 -2.95
N PRO A 97 5.03 -2.88 -3.81
CA PRO A 97 3.78 -2.16 -3.79
C PRO A 97 2.65 -2.94 -4.48
N ILE A 98 1.44 -2.83 -3.95
CA ILE A 98 0.22 -3.46 -4.45
C ILE A 98 -0.95 -2.46 -4.47
N ASN A 99 -1.75 -2.50 -5.53
CA ASN A 99 -2.96 -1.71 -5.68
C ASN A 99 -4.14 -2.35 -4.92
N GLN A 100 -5.16 -1.58 -4.52
CA GLN A 100 -6.38 -2.14 -3.92
C GLN A 100 -7.16 -3.11 -4.83
N ASP A 101 -6.87 -3.18 -6.13
CA ASP A 101 -7.46 -4.17 -7.06
C ASP A 101 -6.71 -5.51 -7.06
N GLY A 102 -5.61 -5.63 -6.31
CA GLY A 102 -4.75 -6.80 -6.24
C GLY A 102 -3.60 -6.80 -7.24
N ARG A 103 -3.48 -5.79 -8.12
CA ARG A 103 -2.32 -5.68 -9.01
C ARG A 103 -1.06 -5.36 -8.21
N VAL A 104 -0.08 -6.26 -8.27
CA VAL A 104 1.27 -5.99 -7.79
C VAL A 104 2.00 -5.11 -8.81
N TYR A 105 2.57 -4.00 -8.33
CA TYR A 105 3.41 -3.14 -9.15
C TYR A 105 4.81 -3.74 -9.24
N THR A 106 5.41 -3.62 -10.41
CA THR A 106 6.75 -4.14 -10.70
C THR A 106 7.48 -3.17 -11.61
N GLU A 107 8.80 -3.24 -11.66
CA GLU A 107 9.64 -2.49 -12.62
C GLU A 107 9.16 -2.66 -14.07
N LYS A 108 8.59 -3.82 -14.40
CA LYS A 108 8.09 -4.14 -15.75
C LYS A 108 6.78 -3.43 -16.11
N ASN A 109 5.95 -3.05 -15.12
CA ASN A 109 4.62 -2.47 -15.37
C ASN A 109 4.48 -1.01 -14.93
N ILE A 110 5.32 -0.54 -13.99
CA ILE A 110 5.17 0.78 -13.37
C ILE A 110 5.37 1.93 -14.37
N GLY A 111 6.32 1.79 -15.31
CA GLY A 111 6.57 2.80 -16.35
C GLY A 111 5.34 3.07 -17.21
N SER A 112 4.70 2.02 -17.73
CA SER A 112 3.49 2.16 -18.55
C SER A 112 2.31 2.74 -17.75
N LEU A 113 2.18 2.38 -16.46
CA LEU A 113 1.15 2.94 -15.58
C LEU A 113 1.34 4.45 -15.36
N LEU A 114 2.58 4.87 -15.11
CA LEU A 114 2.95 6.29 -14.97
C LEU A 114 2.67 7.08 -16.26
N GLU A 115 2.99 6.50 -17.42
CA GLU A 115 2.69 7.09 -18.72
C GLU A 115 1.18 7.27 -18.93
N MET A 116 0.38 6.23 -18.65
CA MET A 116 -1.08 6.32 -18.73
C MET A 116 -1.67 7.39 -17.80
N ARG A 117 -1.12 7.53 -16.58
CA ARG A 117 -1.49 8.62 -15.65
C ARG A 117 -1.14 9.99 -16.24
N HIS A 118 0.04 10.12 -16.84
CA HIS A 118 0.46 11.37 -17.49
C HIS A 118 -0.46 11.75 -18.66
N VAL A 119 -0.73 10.80 -19.56
CA VAL A 119 -1.63 11.00 -20.71
C VAL A 119 -3.04 11.39 -20.23
N SER A 120 -3.58 10.70 -19.23
CA SER A 120 -4.90 11.01 -18.64
C SER A 120 -4.95 12.42 -18.05
N LYS A 121 -3.87 12.86 -17.37
CA LYS A 121 -3.74 14.22 -16.83
C LYS A 121 -3.67 15.26 -17.95
N LYS A 122 -2.99 14.96 -19.06
CA LYS A 122 -2.91 15.82 -20.25
C LYS A 122 -4.28 16.00 -20.92
N ILE A 123 -5.03 14.91 -21.12
CA ILE A 123 -6.39 14.94 -21.67
C ILE A 123 -7.31 15.84 -20.83
N ARG A 124 -7.29 15.65 -19.51
CA ARG A 124 -8.12 16.43 -18.59
C ARG A 124 -7.76 17.93 -18.61
N ARG A 125 -6.48 18.27 -18.70
CA ARG A 125 -6.00 19.66 -18.84
C ARG A 125 -6.44 20.30 -20.16
N ALA A 126 -6.58 19.51 -21.22
CA ALA A 126 -7.08 19.97 -22.51
C ALA A 126 -8.62 20.07 -22.59
N GLY A 127 -9.33 19.94 -21.45
CA GLY A 127 -10.79 19.98 -21.39
C GLY A 127 -11.50 18.64 -21.69
N GLY A 128 -10.74 17.58 -21.94
CA GLY A 128 -11.29 16.24 -22.16
C GLY A 128 -11.91 15.66 -20.89
N ARG A 129 -13.06 14.99 -21.03
CA ARG A 129 -13.74 14.30 -19.92
C ARG A 129 -13.21 12.88 -19.80
N THR A 130 -12.73 12.50 -18.62
CA THR A 130 -12.41 11.11 -18.26
C THR A 130 -13.48 10.59 -17.30
N LYS A 131 -13.91 9.33 -17.44
CA LYS A 131 -14.77 8.71 -16.41
C LYS A 131 -13.98 8.59 -15.10
N GLY A 132 -14.64 8.89 -13.98
CA GLY A 132 -14.09 8.62 -12.66
C GLY A 132 -13.95 7.12 -12.39
N PRO A 133 -13.35 6.74 -11.25
CA PRO A 133 -13.29 5.35 -10.82
C PRO A 133 -14.70 4.75 -10.79
N LYS A 134 -14.85 3.52 -11.32
CA LYS A 134 -16.10 2.79 -11.16
C LYS A 134 -16.30 2.44 -9.69
N LYS A 135 -17.56 2.25 -9.29
CA LYS A 135 -17.89 1.67 -7.97
C LYS A 135 -17.15 0.33 -7.85
N ARG A 136 -16.60 0.07 -6.66
CA ARG A 136 -15.91 -1.18 -6.36
C ARG A 136 -16.90 -2.33 -6.33
N GLU A 137 -16.55 -3.43 -6.98
CA GLU A 137 -17.31 -4.67 -6.98
C GLU A 137 -16.74 -5.67 -5.94
N PRO A 138 -17.57 -6.55 -5.35
CA PRO A 138 -17.12 -7.48 -4.30
C PRO A 138 -15.91 -8.34 -4.69
N TYR A 139 -15.87 -8.84 -5.93
CA TYR A 139 -14.78 -9.68 -6.44
C TYR A 139 -13.41 -8.96 -6.40
N GLN A 140 -13.38 -7.62 -6.40
CA GLN A 140 -12.13 -6.87 -6.34
C GLN A 140 -11.49 -6.97 -4.94
N SER A 141 -12.30 -7.05 -3.88
CA SER A 141 -11.80 -7.29 -2.52
C SER A 141 -11.27 -8.71 -2.35
N GLU A 142 -11.94 -9.69 -2.94
CA GLU A 142 -11.45 -11.08 -2.98
C GLU A 142 -10.12 -11.18 -3.73
N ASN A 143 -10.02 -10.54 -4.90
CA ASN A 143 -8.79 -10.52 -5.70
C ASN A 143 -7.64 -9.82 -4.95
N PHE A 144 -7.93 -8.71 -4.27
CA PHE A 144 -6.95 -8.03 -3.43
C PHE A 144 -6.45 -8.94 -2.31
N ALA A 145 -7.36 -9.51 -1.51
CA ALA A 145 -7.01 -10.39 -0.40
C ALA A 145 -6.16 -11.58 -0.86
N LYS A 146 -6.55 -12.22 -1.97
CA LYS A 146 -5.79 -13.33 -2.55
C LYS A 146 -4.39 -12.90 -2.99
N SER A 147 -4.28 -11.75 -3.65
CA SER A 147 -3.00 -11.25 -4.15
C SER A 147 -2.07 -10.82 -3.02
N LEU A 148 -2.61 -10.18 -1.98
CA LEU A 148 -1.86 -9.78 -0.79
C LEU A 148 -1.32 -11.01 -0.03
N ARG A 149 -2.18 -12.01 0.24
CA ARG A 149 -1.75 -13.26 0.90
C ARG A 149 -0.65 -13.97 0.12
N ASN A 150 -0.82 -14.14 -1.19
CA ASN A 150 0.21 -14.74 -2.04
C ASN A 150 1.54 -13.97 -1.97
N LEU A 151 1.47 -12.63 -1.97
CA LEU A 151 2.66 -11.77 -1.91
C LEU A 151 3.40 -11.94 -0.57
N ILE A 152 2.67 -11.99 0.54
CA ILE A 152 3.19 -12.26 1.88
C ILE A 152 3.88 -13.63 1.92
N GLU A 153 3.17 -14.70 1.51
CA GLU A 153 3.70 -16.07 1.53
C GLU A 153 4.98 -16.22 0.70
N LEU A 154 5.01 -15.62 -0.49
CA LEU A 154 6.20 -15.61 -1.33
C LEU A 154 7.38 -14.92 -0.65
N GLN A 155 7.12 -13.85 0.11
CA GLN A 155 8.17 -13.08 0.75
C GLN A 155 8.70 -13.78 2.00
N LEU A 156 7.82 -14.31 2.84
CA LEU A 156 8.20 -15.16 3.98
C LEU A 156 9.01 -16.38 3.54
N ARG A 157 8.62 -17.03 2.43
CA ARG A 157 9.39 -18.15 1.86
C ARG A 157 10.78 -17.73 1.40
N LYS A 158 10.93 -16.55 0.80
CA LYS A 158 12.25 -16.03 0.38
C LYS A 158 13.14 -15.69 1.56
N GLU A 159 12.57 -15.21 2.66
CA GLU A 159 13.32 -14.95 3.90
C GLU A 159 13.81 -16.25 4.52
N PHE A 160 12.95 -17.28 4.58
CA PHE A 160 13.34 -18.61 5.03
C PHE A 160 14.54 -19.16 4.24
N LEU A 161 14.49 -19.11 2.89
CA LEU A 161 15.55 -19.63 2.01
C LEU A 161 16.86 -18.83 2.03
N LYS A 162 16.87 -17.60 2.57
CA LYS A 162 18.11 -16.81 2.72
C LYS A 162 18.83 -17.08 4.04
N ASN A 163 18.13 -17.67 5.00
CA ASN A 163 18.63 -17.97 6.33
C ASN A 163 19.14 -19.43 6.46
N GLU A 164 19.02 -20.22 5.39
CA GLU A 164 19.67 -21.53 5.19
C GLU A 164 20.96 -21.37 4.37
#